data_AF-A0AAW0HS48-F1
#
_entry.id   AF-A0AAW0HS48-F1
#
_cell.length_a   1.000
_cell.length_b   1.000
_cell.length_c   1.000
_cell.angle_alpha   90.00
_cell.angle_beta   90.00
_cell.angle_gamma   90.00
#
_symmetry.space_group_name_H-M   'P 1'
#
loop_
_entity.id
_entity.type
_entity.pdbx_description
1 polymer ?
#
loop_
_entity_poly.entity_id
_entity_poly.type
_entity_poly.pdbx_seq_one_letter_code
_entity_poly.pdbx_strand_id
1 'polypeptide(L)'
;MLIEDMFNEIKFSEYVDTGKLIDKINLPDFFKVYLNHRPPFGNTMAGIQESFNVLGFTNSQGKKAIRREDFLNLLLTKGEHMTEEEMYDCFATLFGLNPEGWKSEPAATSTRESEICLEEELPDEITAEIFATEILGLAISDSSGQLDQ
;
A
#
# COMPACT_ATOMS: atom_id res chain seq x y z
N MET A 1 3.97 15.81 -6.69
CA MET A 1 3.56 17.03 -5.96
C MET A 1 4.69 17.39 -5.01
N LEU A 2 5.13 18.64 -5.01
CA LEU A 2 6.44 19.03 -4.47
C LEU A 2 6.31 19.39 -2.99
N ILE A 3 7.24 18.88 -2.19
CA ILE A 3 7.47 19.24 -0.78
C ILE A 3 7.44 20.77 -0.55
N GLU A 4 7.78 21.55 -1.58
CA GLU A 4 7.76 23.01 -1.62
C GLU A 4 6.38 23.63 -1.36
N ASP A 5 5.29 23.00 -1.81
CA ASP A 5 3.93 23.48 -1.58
C ASP A 5 3.55 23.36 -0.09
N MET A 6 3.91 22.24 0.55
CA MET A 6 3.75 22.05 1.99
C MET A 6 4.57 23.07 2.79
N PHE A 7 5.82 23.33 2.38
CA PHE A 7 6.66 24.32 3.04
C PHE A 7 6.07 25.73 2.95
N ASN A 8 5.52 26.11 1.80
CA ASN A 8 4.87 27.40 1.63
C ASN A 8 3.61 27.50 2.50
N GLU A 9 2.75 26.48 2.54
CA GLU A 9 1.56 26.47 3.39
C GLU A 9 1.91 26.66 4.87
N ILE A 10 2.93 25.95 5.36
CA ILE A 10 3.41 26.10 6.74
C ILE A 10 3.94 27.50 6.98
N LYS A 11 4.75 28.02 6.05
CA LYS A 11 5.40 29.32 6.20
C LYS A 11 4.41 30.49 6.30
N PHE A 12 3.25 30.37 5.65
CA PHE A 12 2.24 31.41 5.60
C PHE A 12 1.01 31.15 6.49
N SER A 13 0.94 30.02 7.20
CA SER A 13 -0.26 29.60 7.95
C SER A 13 -0.72 30.60 9.02
N GLU A 14 0.22 31.27 9.70
CA GLU A 14 -0.06 32.29 10.72
C GLU A 14 0.16 33.73 10.22
N TYR A 15 0.55 33.91 8.95
CA TYR A 15 0.98 35.21 8.45
C TYR A 15 -0.17 36.24 8.44
N VAL A 16 -1.40 35.80 8.15
CA VAL A 16 -2.58 36.67 8.10
C VAL A 16 -2.92 37.24 9.48
N ASP A 17 -2.76 36.44 10.53
CA ASP A 17 -3.15 36.81 11.90
C ASP A 17 -2.02 37.46 12.70
N THR A 18 -0.77 37.07 12.42
CA THR A 18 0.40 37.49 13.21
C THR A 18 1.38 38.40 12.46
N GLY A 19 1.27 38.46 11.12
CA GLY A 19 2.24 39.14 10.25
C GLY A 19 3.62 38.47 10.21
N LYS A 20 3.79 37.30 10.85
CA LYS A 20 5.07 36.59 10.95
C LYS A 20 5.07 35.35 10.07
N LEU A 21 6.24 35.06 9.54
CA LEU A 21 6.52 33.78 8.88
C LEU A 21 6.98 32.80 9.95
N ILE A 22 6.46 31.58 9.89
CA ILE A 22 6.83 30.52 10.81
C ILE A 22 7.65 29.45 10.08
N ASP A 23 8.60 28.84 10.78
CA ASP A 23 9.48 27.79 10.27
C ASP A 23 9.35 26.48 11.08
N LYS A 24 8.37 26.43 11.98
CA LYS A 24 8.10 25.31 12.88
C LYS A 24 6.63 24.95 12.82
N ILE A 25 6.35 23.66 12.86
CA ILE A 25 5.01 23.11 12.90
C ILE A 25 4.94 22.07 14.01
N ASN A 26 3.80 21.97 14.69
CA ASN A 26 3.55 20.91 15.65
C ASN A 26 3.08 19.63 14.92
N LEU A 27 3.14 18.49 15.61
CA LEU A 27 2.81 17.20 15.00
C LEU A 27 1.35 17.15 14.47
N PRO A 28 0.31 17.61 15.19
CA PRO A 28 -1.05 17.65 14.67
C PRO A 28 -1.24 18.46 13.38
N ASP A 29 -0.65 19.64 13.30
CA ASP A 29 -0.78 20.50 12.11
C ASP A 29 0.04 19.96 10.94
N PHE A 30 1.18 19.31 11.22
CA PHE A 30 1.93 18.57 10.20
C PHE A 30 1.07 17.47 9.57
N PHE A 31 0.33 16.69 10.37
CA PHE A 31 -0.59 15.69 9.84
C PHE A 31 -1.67 16.30 8.95
N LYS A 32 -2.26 17.45 9.33
CA LYS A 32 -3.26 18.14 8.49
C LYS A 32 -2.69 18.50 7.12
N VAL A 33 -1.52 19.15 7.10
CA VAL A 33 -0.86 19.57 5.85
C VAL A 33 -0.46 18.34 5.03
N TYR A 34 0.12 17.33 5.66
CA TYR A 34 0.54 16.09 4.98
C TYR A 34 -0.64 15.30 4.39
N LEU A 35 -1.78 15.24 5.08
CA LEU A 35 -2.98 14.57 4.58
C LEU A 35 -3.65 15.38 3.45
N ASN A 36 -3.71 16.71 3.58
CA ASN A 36 -4.27 17.60 2.54
C ASN A 36 -3.44 17.58 1.25
N HIS A 37 -2.12 17.48 1.40
CA HIS A 37 -1.17 17.35 0.30
C HIS A 37 -0.73 15.91 0.08
N ARG A 38 -1.49 14.92 0.58
CA ARG A 38 -1.11 13.52 0.44
C ARG A 38 -0.87 13.26 -1.04
N PRO A 39 0.36 12.88 -1.46
CA PRO A 39 0.62 12.60 -2.85
C PRO A 39 -0.39 11.55 -3.32
N PRO A 40 -1.18 11.80 -4.37
CA PRO A 40 -2.24 10.89 -4.79
C PRO A 40 -1.71 9.55 -5.35
N PHE A 41 -0.39 9.38 -5.40
CA PHE A 41 0.28 8.28 -6.08
C PHE A 41 1.00 7.41 -5.07
N GLY A 42 0.23 6.70 -4.24
CA GLY A 42 0.79 5.71 -3.31
C GLY A 42 1.40 4.52 -4.05
N ASN A 43 0.74 4.02 -5.10
CA ASN A 43 1.19 2.89 -5.90
C ASN A 43 0.68 3.06 -7.33
N THR A 44 1.49 3.64 -8.23
CA THR A 44 1.18 3.58 -9.66
C THR A 44 1.50 2.19 -10.18
N MET A 45 0.84 1.74 -11.26
CA MET A 45 1.17 0.46 -11.88
C MET A 45 2.66 0.38 -12.24
N ALA A 46 3.24 1.48 -12.73
CA ALA A 46 4.67 1.58 -13.01
C ALA A 46 5.55 1.39 -11.75
N GLY A 47 5.15 1.95 -10.61
CA GLY A 47 5.85 1.76 -9.34
C GLY A 47 5.77 0.32 -8.83
N ILE A 48 4.62 -0.33 -9.01
CA ILE A 48 4.46 -1.76 -8.69
C ILE A 48 5.38 -2.59 -9.59
N GLN A 49 5.35 -2.37 -10.92
CA GLN A 49 6.22 -3.08 -11.86
C GLN A 49 7.71 -2.91 -11.53
N GLU A 50 8.14 -1.69 -11.17
CA GLU A 50 9.52 -1.44 -10.78
C GLU A 50 9.90 -2.19 -9.49
N SER A 51 8.98 -2.30 -8.55
CA SER A 51 9.20 -3.09 -7.33
C SER A 51 9.42 -4.57 -7.66
N PHE A 52 8.65 -5.12 -8.62
CA PHE A 52 8.84 -6.49 -9.12
C PHE A 52 10.11 -6.65 -9.97
N ASN A 53 10.62 -5.61 -10.63
CA ASN A 53 11.92 -5.64 -11.28
C ASN A 53 13.07 -5.86 -10.28
N VAL A 54 12.94 -5.28 -9.07
CA VAL A 54 13.95 -5.34 -8.01
C VAL A 54 13.82 -6.63 -7.19
N LEU A 55 12.60 -7.00 -6.81
CA LEU A 55 12.33 -8.10 -5.88
C LEU A 55 12.14 -9.45 -6.59
N GLY A 56 11.68 -9.42 -7.85
CA GLY A 56 11.27 -10.61 -8.59
C GLY A 56 12.36 -11.21 -9.48
N PHE A 57 12.15 -12.47 -9.85
CA PHE A 57 12.91 -13.16 -10.88
C PHE A 57 12.18 -13.06 -12.22
N THR A 58 12.89 -13.33 -13.32
CA THR A 58 12.27 -13.46 -14.63
C THR A 58 11.76 -14.89 -14.80
N ASN A 59 10.45 -15.08 -14.95
CA ASN A 59 9.83 -16.39 -15.08
C ASN A 59 9.92 -16.94 -16.52
N SER A 60 9.34 -18.13 -16.73
CA SER A 60 9.34 -18.82 -18.03
C SER A 60 8.66 -18.03 -19.16
N GLN A 61 7.75 -17.11 -18.80
CA GLN A 61 7.04 -16.22 -19.73
C GLN A 61 7.80 -14.90 -19.98
N GLY A 62 9.00 -14.76 -19.42
CA GLY A 62 9.79 -13.53 -19.52
C GLY A 62 9.27 -12.37 -18.65
N LYS A 63 8.28 -12.61 -17.78
CA LYS A 63 7.71 -11.60 -16.88
C LYS A 63 8.45 -11.59 -15.54
N LYS A 64 8.40 -10.46 -14.84
CA LYS A 64 8.89 -10.37 -13.47
C LYS A 64 7.86 -10.92 -12.50
N ALA A 65 8.27 -11.89 -11.69
CA ALA A 65 7.42 -12.58 -10.74
C ALA A 65 8.16 -12.84 -9.42
N ILE A 66 7.39 -13.00 -8.34
CA ILE A 66 7.88 -13.46 -7.04
C ILE A 66 7.16 -14.77 -6.74
N ARG A 67 7.88 -15.77 -6.20
CA ARG A 67 7.23 -17.02 -5.76
C ARG A 67 6.37 -16.72 -4.54
N ARG A 68 5.24 -17.40 -4.42
CA ARG A 68 4.32 -17.25 -3.29
C ARG A 68 5.04 -17.32 -1.94
N GLU A 69 5.91 -18.30 -1.73
CA GLU A 69 6.64 -18.49 -0.47
C GLU A 69 7.62 -17.33 -0.21
N ASP A 70 8.31 -16.87 -1.26
CA ASP A 70 9.21 -15.72 -1.18
C ASP A 70 8.42 -14.44 -0.88
N PHE A 71 7.24 -14.27 -1.47
CA PHE A 71 6.36 -13.13 -1.24
C PHE A 71 5.85 -13.09 0.22
N LEU A 72 5.35 -14.19 0.76
CA LEU A 72 4.92 -14.28 2.15
C LEU A 72 6.08 -14.01 3.12
N ASN A 73 7.26 -14.58 2.84
CA ASN A 73 8.45 -14.32 3.64
C ASN A 73 8.90 -12.84 3.57
N LEU A 74 8.77 -12.19 2.41
CA LEU A 74 9.06 -10.77 2.26
C LEU A 74 8.13 -9.92 3.16
N LEU A 75 6.84 -10.23 3.22
CA LEU A 75 5.89 -9.51 4.08
C LEU A 75 6.25 -9.62 5.57
N LEU A 76 6.70 -10.79 6.02
CA LEU A 76 7.05 -11.03 7.43
C LEU A 76 8.44 -10.51 7.84
N THR A 77 9.34 -10.30 6.87
CA THR A 77 10.76 -10.00 7.17
C THR A 77 11.24 -8.64 6.69
N LYS A 78 10.48 -7.95 5.82
CA LYS A 78 10.87 -6.67 5.23
C LYS A 78 9.82 -5.60 5.49
N GLY A 79 10.29 -4.43 5.90
CA GLY A 79 9.44 -3.27 6.16
C GLY A 79 9.04 -3.18 7.63
N GLU A 80 7.81 -2.77 7.87
CA GLU A 80 7.25 -2.70 9.22
C GLU A 80 7.08 -4.11 9.79
N HIS A 81 7.24 -4.25 11.10
CA HIS A 81 7.07 -5.53 11.77
C HIS A 81 5.63 -6.02 11.59
N MET A 82 5.48 -7.16 10.92
CA MET A 82 4.21 -7.82 10.66
C MET A 82 4.30 -9.26 11.15
N THR A 83 3.37 -9.67 12.00
CA THR A 83 3.23 -11.05 12.46
C THR A 83 2.48 -11.90 11.45
N GLU A 84 2.62 -13.22 11.58
CA GLU A 84 1.90 -14.17 10.72
C GLU A 84 0.38 -14.02 10.87
N GLU A 85 -0.11 -13.80 12.10
CA GLU A 85 -1.53 -13.54 12.38
C GLU A 85 -2.02 -12.26 11.69
N GLU A 86 -1.29 -11.15 11.80
CA GLU A 86 -1.62 -9.89 11.12
C GLU A 86 -1.61 -10.05 9.59
N MET A 87 -0.67 -10.83 9.05
CA MET A 87 -0.59 -11.13 7.62
C MET A 87 -1.83 -11.91 7.16
N TYR A 88 -2.24 -12.95 7.90
CA TYR A 88 -3.45 -13.72 7.59
C TYR A 88 -4.71 -12.86 7.68
N ASP A 89 -4.83 -12.01 8.70
CA ASP A 89 -5.96 -11.08 8.85
C ASP A 89 -6.01 -10.07 7.69
N CYS A 90 -4.85 -9.59 7.20
CA CYS A 90 -4.76 -8.74 6.02
C CYS A 90 -5.31 -9.47 4.77
N PHE A 91 -4.88 -10.70 4.50
CA PHE A 91 -5.37 -11.45 3.34
C PHE A 91 -6.84 -11.81 3.45
N ALA A 92 -7.31 -12.23 4.63
CA ALA A 92 -8.73 -12.49 4.86
C ALA A 92 -9.59 -11.24 4.58
N THR A 93 -9.08 -10.06 4.93
CA THR A 93 -9.73 -8.78 4.60
C THR A 93 -9.69 -8.48 3.11
N LEU A 94 -8.54 -8.63 2.45
CA LEU A 94 -8.37 -8.36 1.02
C LEU A 94 -9.25 -9.26 0.15
N PHE A 95 -9.40 -10.53 0.51
CA PHE A 95 -10.26 -11.49 -0.19
C PHE A 95 -11.72 -11.47 0.27
N GLY A 96 -12.10 -10.56 1.17
CA GLY A 96 -13.48 -10.39 1.62
C GLY A 96 -14.03 -11.56 2.45
N LEU A 97 -13.13 -12.36 3.05
CA LEU A 97 -13.49 -13.50 3.90
C LEU A 97 -13.92 -13.05 5.30
N ASN A 98 -13.64 -11.80 5.69
CA ASN A 98 -14.06 -11.22 6.96
C ASN A 98 -15.07 -10.07 6.74
N PRO A 99 -16.40 -10.30 6.94
CA PRO A 99 -17.42 -9.28 6.74
C PRO A 99 -17.46 -8.22 7.86
N GLU A 100 -16.91 -8.54 9.03
CA GLU A 100 -16.77 -7.65 10.18
C GLU A 100 -15.33 -7.10 10.14
N GLY A 101 -15.11 -5.98 9.45
CA GLY A 101 -13.76 -5.44 9.20
C GLY A 101 -12.91 -5.25 10.46
N TRP A 102 -11.57 -5.28 10.29
CA TRP A 102 -10.50 -5.06 11.28
C TRP A 102 -10.92 -5.27 12.74
N LYS A 103 -10.55 -6.43 13.31
CA LYS A 103 -10.92 -6.86 14.66
C LYS A 103 -10.79 -5.71 15.67
N SER A 104 -11.93 -5.11 15.99
CA SER A 104 -12.03 -4.09 17.01
C SER A 104 -12.17 -4.79 18.35
N GLU A 105 -11.14 -4.64 19.18
CA GLU A 105 -11.05 -4.99 20.61
C GLU A 105 -10.96 -6.49 21.02
N PRO A 106 -10.17 -6.80 22.08
CA PRO A 106 -9.90 -8.17 22.50
C PRO A 106 -11.00 -8.67 23.45
N ALA A 107 -12.21 -8.92 22.95
CA ALA A 107 -13.25 -9.56 23.76
C ALA A 107 -14.41 -10.17 22.94
N ALA A 108 -14.16 -11.22 22.15
CA ALA A 108 -15.18 -12.25 21.88
C ALA A 108 -14.57 -13.49 21.21
N THR A 109 -14.46 -14.55 22.02
CA THR A 109 -14.71 -15.96 21.66
C THR A 109 -14.48 -16.40 20.21
N SER A 110 -13.37 -17.13 20.02
CA SER A 110 -13.24 -18.39 19.26
C SER A 110 -14.49 -18.81 18.48
N THR A 111 -14.60 -18.28 17.27
CA THR A 111 -15.09 -19.07 16.16
C THR A 111 -13.84 -19.42 15.38
N ARG A 112 -13.61 -20.69 15.04
CA ARG A 112 -12.60 -21.05 14.05
C ARG A 112 -13.06 -20.45 12.72
N GLU A 113 -12.78 -19.16 12.56
CA GLU A 113 -12.83 -18.42 11.31
C GLU A 113 -12.05 -19.27 10.32
N SER A 114 -12.67 -19.58 9.17
CA SER A 114 -12.06 -20.37 8.11
C SER A 114 -10.61 -19.94 7.93
N GLU A 115 -9.67 -20.77 8.36
CA GLU A 115 -8.25 -20.51 8.17
C GLU A 115 -8.07 -20.37 6.66
N ILE A 116 -7.80 -19.14 6.22
CA ILE A 116 -7.55 -18.85 4.82
C ILE A 116 -6.40 -19.74 4.35
N CYS A 117 -6.66 -20.53 3.31
CA CYS A 117 -5.64 -21.37 2.70
C CYS A 117 -4.92 -20.53 1.65
N LEU A 118 -3.77 -19.95 2.02
CA LEU A 118 -2.99 -19.10 1.11
C LEU A 118 -2.50 -19.87 -0.14
N GLU A 119 -2.36 -21.18 -0.05
CA GLU A 119 -2.08 -22.07 -1.20
C GLU A 119 -3.22 -22.11 -2.22
N GLU A 120 -4.48 -21.95 -1.79
CA GLU A 120 -5.65 -21.98 -2.66
C GLU A 120 -5.96 -20.59 -3.23
N GLU A 121 -5.74 -19.54 -2.43
CA GLU A 121 -6.07 -18.15 -2.79
C GLU A 121 -4.96 -17.42 -3.56
N LEU A 122 -3.67 -17.76 -3.32
CA LEU A 122 -2.54 -17.13 -4.01
C LEU A 122 -1.93 -18.07 -5.05
N PRO A 123 -1.60 -17.57 -6.25
CA PRO A 123 -0.90 -18.35 -7.26
C PRO A 123 0.57 -18.60 -6.87
N ASP A 124 1.14 -19.68 -7.39
CA ASP A 124 2.55 -20.04 -7.17
C ASP A 124 3.54 -18.95 -7.60
N GLU A 125 3.23 -18.23 -8.68
CA GLU A 125 3.99 -17.08 -9.18
C GLU A 125 3.10 -15.85 -9.22
N ILE A 126 3.50 -14.81 -8.50
CA ILE A 126 2.78 -13.53 -8.43
C ILE A 126 3.51 -12.54 -9.33
N THR A 127 2.84 -11.99 -10.34
CA THR A 127 3.35 -10.87 -11.15
C THR A 127 2.82 -9.53 -10.62
N ALA A 128 3.40 -8.42 -11.10
CA ALA A 128 2.93 -7.08 -10.77
C ALA A 128 1.43 -6.88 -11.09
N GLU A 129 0.96 -7.44 -12.20
CA GLU A 129 -0.44 -7.36 -12.64
C GLU A 129 -1.35 -8.14 -11.68
N ILE A 130 -1.02 -9.41 -11.40
CA ILE A 130 -1.77 -10.26 -10.46
C ILE A 130 -1.83 -9.58 -9.10
N PHE A 131 -0.71 -9.09 -8.59
CA PHE A 131 -0.65 -8.39 -7.31
C PHE A 131 -1.57 -7.16 -7.29
N ALA A 132 -1.55 -6.34 -8.34
CA ALA A 132 -2.37 -5.15 -8.41
C ALA A 132 -3.87 -5.47 -8.50
N THR A 133 -4.28 -6.42 -9.36
CA THR A 133 -5.71 -6.66 -9.64
C THR A 133 -6.34 -7.70 -8.73
N GLU A 134 -5.66 -8.81 -8.50
CA GLU A 134 -6.25 -9.98 -7.83
C GLU A 134 -6.04 -9.93 -6.31
N ILE A 135 -4.90 -9.37 -5.87
CA ILE A 135 -4.58 -9.26 -4.43
C ILE A 135 -5.04 -7.91 -3.87
N LEU A 136 -4.66 -6.80 -4.51
CA LEU A 136 -5.00 -5.46 -4.01
C LEU A 136 -6.35 -4.93 -4.52
N GLY A 137 -6.97 -5.57 -5.53
CA GLY A 137 -8.24 -5.11 -6.09
C GLY A 137 -8.17 -3.75 -6.79
N LEU A 138 -6.98 -3.32 -7.25
CA LEU A 138 -6.80 -2.04 -7.93
C LEU A 138 -7.27 -2.14 -9.39
N ALA A 139 -8.04 -1.15 -9.81
CA ALA A 139 -8.33 -0.97 -11.23
C ALA A 139 -7.06 -0.48 -11.94
N ILE A 140 -6.43 -1.34 -12.74
CA ILE A 140 -5.34 -0.92 -13.63
C ILE A 140 -5.95 -0.01 -14.70
N SER A 141 -5.64 1.28 -14.65
CA SER A 141 -5.84 2.14 -15.81
C SER A 141 -4.68 1.90 -16.75
N ASP A 142 -4.97 1.28 -17.90
CA ASP A 142 -4.04 1.21 -19.02
C ASP A 142 -3.69 2.64 -19.45
N SER A 143 -2.51 3.12 -19.07
CA SER A 143 -1.94 4.35 -19.65
C SER A 143 -1.32 4.09 -21.03
N SER A 144 -1.84 3.12 -21.78
CA SER A 144 -1.48 2.89 -23.17
C SER A 144 -2.34 3.76 -24.08
N GLY A 145 -2.10 5.07 -24.07
CA GLY A 145 -2.81 5.96 -24.99
C GLY A 145 -2.50 7.44 -24.85
N GLN A 146 -1.34 7.86 -25.35
CA GLN A 146 -1.13 9.01 -26.25
C GLN A 146 0.34 9.44 -26.23
N LEU A 147 1.13 8.76 -27.06
CA LEU A 147 2.34 9.31 -27.67
C LEU A 147 2.06 9.32 -29.17
N ASP A 148 1.19 10.24 -29.58
CA ASP A 148 0.97 10.62 -30.98
C ASP A 148 0.54 12.09 -31.02
N GLN A 149 1.55 12.97 -31.03
CA GLN A 149 1.67 14.13 -31.92
C GLN A 149 2.99 14.88 -31.66
#